data_AF-A0A8A4TRX4-F1
#
_entry.id   AF-A0A8A4TRX4-F1
#
_cell.length_a   1.000
_cell.length_b   1.000
_cell.length_c   1.000
_cell.angle_alpha   90.00
_cell.angle_beta   90.00
_cell.angle_gamma   90.00
#
_symmetry.space_group_name_H-M   'P 1'
#
loop_
_entity.id
_entity.type
_entity.pdbx_description
1 polymer ?
#
loop_
_entity_poly.entity_id
_entity_poly.type
_entity_poly.pdbx_seq_one_letter_code
_entity_poly.pdbx_strand_id
1 'polypeptide(L)'
;MRPWSAETFAEQISPTFIENWPAALHDLSIRTLDLEVPEAELHAAVSYTRYRSWFHNLRPFQNLDGLRDRLERGLATFPDGAFLRLGSRSPKDAHYAYEVGMRVRSAADGLALLTTHSRRIAFDIRCALDYSYLPRLFLREWLTLPAWTEFRCFVEEGRLVGISQYDHRYLGSAPEIHRHAPAIEDSIRRFFEQIRPLLHLPSVIVDVFLDPVAAAEGRFETRLLELNPFIVQTSPAMFSWTREGDFDGSFRYL
;
A
#
# COMPACT_ATOMS: atom_id res chain seq x y z
N MET A 1 -21.30 -5.89 0.23
CA MET A 1 -21.85 -4.75 -0.55
C MET A 1 -20.74 -4.41 -1.51
N ARG A 2 -20.96 -4.57 -2.81
CA ARG A 2 -19.94 -4.29 -3.82
C ARG A 2 -19.79 -2.77 -3.96
N PRO A 3 -18.66 -2.17 -3.55
CA PRO A 3 -18.48 -0.72 -3.65
C PRO A 3 -18.25 -0.23 -5.10
N TRP A 4 -17.98 -1.16 -6.03
CA TRP A 4 -17.71 -0.91 -7.44
C TRP A 4 -18.51 -1.89 -8.30
N SER A 5 -18.65 -1.59 -9.60
CA SER A 5 -19.09 -2.61 -10.55
C SER A 5 -18.00 -3.67 -10.72
N ALA A 6 -18.36 -4.85 -11.24
CA ALA A 6 -17.36 -5.90 -11.52
C ALA A 6 -16.34 -5.44 -12.57
N GLU A 7 -16.78 -4.67 -13.56
CA GLU A 7 -15.94 -4.05 -14.59
C GLU A 7 -14.95 -3.06 -13.99
N THR A 8 -15.43 -2.07 -13.21
CA THR A 8 -14.54 -1.11 -12.53
C THR A 8 -13.53 -1.83 -11.65
N PHE A 9 -13.96 -2.86 -10.91
CA PHE A 9 -13.06 -3.65 -10.08
C PHE A 9 -11.95 -4.31 -10.91
N ALA A 10 -12.31 -5.00 -12.00
CA ALA A 10 -11.37 -5.72 -12.84
C ALA A 10 -10.42 -4.80 -13.63
N GLU A 11 -10.89 -3.63 -14.06
CA GLU A 11 -10.14 -2.76 -14.97
C GLU A 11 -9.35 -1.66 -14.26
N GLN A 12 -9.83 -1.18 -13.10
CA GLN A 12 -9.25 -0.01 -12.43
C GLN A 12 -8.77 -0.30 -11.01
N ILE A 13 -9.41 -1.26 -10.31
CA ILE A 13 -9.10 -1.53 -8.90
C ILE A 13 -8.02 -2.60 -8.76
N SER A 14 -8.36 -3.85 -9.10
CA SER A 14 -7.48 -4.99 -8.89
C SER A 14 -6.14 -4.90 -9.62
N PRO A 15 -6.01 -4.26 -10.81
CA PRO A 15 -4.70 -4.12 -11.45
C PRO A 15 -3.70 -3.30 -10.63
N THR A 16 -4.16 -2.50 -9.66
CA THR A 16 -3.28 -1.74 -8.76
C THR A 16 -2.73 -2.55 -7.59
N PHE A 17 -3.20 -3.79 -7.40
CA PHE A 17 -2.76 -4.64 -6.30
C PHE A 17 -1.42 -5.28 -6.62
N ILE A 18 -0.57 -5.46 -5.61
CA ILE A 18 0.83 -5.91 -5.77
C ILE A 18 0.94 -7.21 -6.57
N GLU A 19 0.03 -8.17 -6.35
CA GLU A 19 -0.01 -9.45 -7.05
C GLU A 19 -0.26 -9.32 -8.57
N ASN A 20 -0.75 -8.18 -9.02
CA ASN A 20 -1.08 -7.89 -10.42
C ASN A 20 -0.08 -6.91 -11.06
N TRP A 21 0.99 -6.53 -10.36
CA TRP A 21 2.01 -5.66 -10.92
C TRP A 21 2.91 -6.43 -11.91
N PRO A 22 3.36 -5.79 -13.00
CA PRO A 22 4.47 -6.28 -13.80
C PRO A 22 5.73 -6.48 -12.95
N ALA A 23 6.52 -7.52 -13.25
CA ALA A 23 7.77 -7.85 -12.54
C ALA A 23 8.71 -6.63 -12.40
N ALA A 24 8.85 -5.84 -13.46
CA ALA A 24 9.71 -4.65 -13.47
C ALA A 24 9.30 -3.57 -12.44
N LEU A 25 8.02 -3.50 -12.04
CA LEU A 25 7.59 -2.58 -10.98
C LEU A 25 8.02 -3.07 -9.59
N HIS A 26 8.10 -4.39 -9.38
CA HIS A 26 8.61 -4.94 -8.12
C HIS A 26 10.09 -4.57 -7.91
N ASP A 27 10.89 -4.57 -8.97
CA ASP A 27 12.31 -4.23 -8.92
C ASP A 27 12.55 -2.76 -8.54
N LEU A 28 11.58 -1.87 -8.77
CA LEU A 28 11.63 -0.45 -8.40
C LEU A 28 11.06 -0.16 -7.00
N SER A 29 10.54 -1.18 -6.32
CA SER A 29 9.88 -1.05 -5.03
C SER A 29 10.75 -1.57 -3.87
N ILE A 30 10.12 -1.71 -2.70
CA ILE A 30 10.73 -2.33 -1.53
C ILE A 30 10.81 -3.83 -1.79
N ARG A 31 11.93 -4.46 -1.40
CA ARG A 31 12.10 -5.91 -1.48
C ARG A 31 10.90 -6.59 -0.81
N THR A 32 10.18 -7.39 -1.58
CA THR A 32 8.89 -7.97 -1.19
C THR A 32 8.91 -9.47 -1.39
N LEU A 33 8.43 -10.22 -0.40
CA LEU A 33 8.15 -11.63 -0.50
C LEU A 33 6.63 -11.85 -0.54
N ASP A 34 6.17 -12.58 -1.54
CA ASP A 34 4.80 -13.05 -1.67
C ASP A 34 4.60 -14.31 -0.81
N LEU A 35 3.64 -14.24 0.09
CA LEU A 35 3.16 -15.37 0.86
C LEU A 35 1.80 -15.78 0.29
N GLU A 36 1.79 -16.88 -0.46
CA GLU A 36 0.53 -17.49 -0.89
C GLU A 36 -0.21 -18.03 0.33
N VAL A 37 -1.41 -17.50 0.58
CA VAL A 37 -2.26 -17.89 1.70
C VAL A 37 -3.55 -18.50 1.15
N PRO A 38 -3.88 -19.75 1.51
CA PRO A 38 -5.15 -20.35 1.16
C PRO A 38 -6.33 -19.48 1.62
N GLU A 39 -7.36 -19.38 0.78
CA GLU A 39 -8.60 -18.62 1.10
C GLU A 39 -9.16 -18.99 2.48
N ALA A 40 -9.10 -20.27 2.84
CA ALA A 40 -9.59 -20.78 4.12
C ALA A 40 -8.85 -20.17 5.33
N GLU A 41 -7.54 -19.93 5.23
CA GLU A 41 -6.76 -19.30 6.30
C GLU A 41 -7.02 -17.80 6.40
N LEU A 42 -7.25 -17.11 5.27
CA LEU A 42 -7.66 -15.70 5.26
C LEU A 42 -9.05 -15.53 5.90
N HIS A 43 -9.98 -16.45 5.62
CA HIS A 43 -11.30 -16.49 6.27
C HIS A 43 -11.19 -16.79 7.76
N ALA A 44 -10.30 -17.70 8.16
CA ALA A 44 -10.03 -17.97 9.56
C ALA A 44 -9.51 -16.71 10.27
N ALA A 45 -8.58 -15.98 9.66
CA ALA A 45 -8.04 -14.74 10.24
C ALA A 45 -9.13 -13.70 10.55
N VAL A 46 -10.08 -13.45 9.64
CA VAL A 46 -11.18 -12.50 9.88
C VAL A 46 -12.23 -13.01 10.87
N SER A 47 -12.36 -14.33 11.03
CA SER A 47 -13.27 -14.94 12.01
C SER A 47 -12.90 -14.62 13.45
N TYR A 48 -11.61 -14.35 13.72
CA TYR A 48 -11.12 -13.87 15.02
C TYR A 48 -11.43 -12.38 15.28
N THR A 49 -11.99 -11.67 14.30
CA THR A 49 -12.23 -10.23 14.40
C THR A 49 -13.67 -9.88 14.74
N ARG A 50 -13.90 -8.67 15.25
CA ARG A 50 -15.25 -8.09 15.37
C ARG A 50 -16.00 -7.97 14.04
N TYR A 51 -15.30 -8.07 12.90
CA TYR A 51 -15.87 -7.99 11.56
C TYR A 51 -16.37 -9.33 11.03
N ARG A 52 -16.37 -10.40 11.82
CA ARG A 52 -16.93 -11.71 11.42
C ARG A 52 -18.34 -11.61 10.84
N SER A 53 -19.16 -10.68 11.33
CA SER A 53 -20.54 -10.46 10.87
C SER A 53 -20.62 -9.90 9.44
N TRP A 54 -19.52 -9.42 8.89
CA TRP A 54 -19.42 -8.99 7.50
C TRP A 54 -19.36 -10.15 6.53
N PHE A 55 -19.29 -11.39 6.99
CA PHE A 55 -19.09 -12.54 6.13
C PHE A 55 -20.23 -13.54 6.32
N HIS A 56 -20.82 -13.99 5.20
CA HIS A 56 -21.79 -15.07 5.22
C HIS A 56 -21.04 -16.39 5.03
N ASN A 57 -21.38 -17.41 5.82
CA ASN A 57 -20.77 -18.74 5.74
C ASN A 57 -19.26 -18.77 5.99
N LEU A 58 -18.75 -18.01 6.97
CA LEU A 58 -17.39 -18.23 7.46
C LEU A 58 -17.26 -19.70 7.87
N ARG A 59 -16.19 -20.35 7.41
CA ARG A 59 -15.87 -21.69 7.87
C ARG A 59 -15.62 -21.63 9.39
N PRO A 60 -15.83 -22.75 10.12
CA PRO A 60 -15.49 -22.83 11.53
C PRO A 60 -14.06 -22.37 11.77
N PHE A 61 -13.75 -21.87 12.96
CA PHE A 61 -12.39 -21.49 13.36
C PHE A 61 -11.40 -22.58 12.93
N GLN A 62 -10.49 -22.22 12.02
CA GLN A 62 -9.38 -23.08 11.62
C GLN A 62 -8.13 -22.66 12.36
N ASN A 63 -7.21 -23.60 12.61
CA ASN A 63 -5.90 -23.22 13.09
C ASN A 63 -5.17 -22.42 12.01
N LEU A 64 -4.35 -21.47 12.44
CA LEU A 64 -3.50 -20.67 11.57
C LEU A 64 -2.06 -21.19 11.59
N ASP A 65 -1.85 -22.47 11.93
CA ASP A 65 -0.51 -23.05 12.07
C ASP A 65 0.21 -23.08 10.73
N GLY A 66 -0.51 -23.37 9.65
CA GLY A 66 0.01 -23.20 8.31
C GLY A 66 0.52 -21.78 8.11
N LEU A 67 -0.36 -20.77 8.22
CA LEU A 67 0.01 -19.37 8.03
C LEU A 67 1.20 -18.97 8.93
N ARG A 68 1.22 -19.44 10.18
CA ARG A 68 2.33 -19.24 11.12
C ARG A 68 3.65 -19.75 10.53
N ASP A 69 3.69 -20.98 10.03
CA ASP A 69 4.90 -21.57 9.44
C ASP A 69 5.37 -20.81 8.19
N ARG A 70 4.42 -20.29 7.38
CA ARG A 70 4.72 -19.44 6.22
C ARG A 70 5.35 -18.11 6.65
N LEU A 71 4.80 -17.49 7.69
CA LEU A 71 5.34 -16.26 8.26
C LEU A 71 6.73 -16.48 8.84
N GLU A 72 6.96 -17.53 9.62
CA GLU A 72 8.29 -17.85 10.17
C GLU A 72 9.33 -18.03 9.06
N ARG A 73 9.02 -18.84 8.03
CA ARG A 73 9.93 -19.03 6.89
C ARG A 73 10.18 -17.73 6.12
N GLY A 74 9.16 -16.91 5.91
CA GLY A 74 9.29 -15.65 5.21
C GLY A 74 10.11 -14.62 5.98
N LEU A 75 9.86 -14.49 7.28
CA LEU A 75 10.57 -13.57 8.17
C LEU A 75 12.04 -13.95 8.35
N ALA A 76 12.39 -15.23 8.26
CA ALA A 76 13.79 -15.65 8.24
C ALA A 76 14.62 -15.02 7.10
N THR A 77 13.98 -14.52 6.04
CA THR A 77 14.63 -13.81 4.92
C THR A 77 14.78 -12.29 5.12
N PHE A 78 14.22 -11.76 6.22
CA PHE A 78 14.26 -10.36 6.65
C PHE A 78 14.76 -10.28 8.09
N PRO A 79 16.09 -10.28 8.34
CA PRO A 79 16.65 -10.31 9.70
C PRO A 79 16.26 -9.09 10.54
N ASP A 80 16.03 -7.95 9.88
CA ASP A 80 15.53 -6.73 10.49
C ASP A 80 14.00 -6.72 10.63
N GLY A 81 13.31 -7.83 10.37
CA GLY A 81 11.86 -7.89 10.34
C GLY A 81 11.26 -7.26 9.08
N ALA A 82 9.94 -7.29 9.00
CA ALA A 82 9.20 -6.96 7.81
C ALA A 82 7.95 -6.11 8.12
N PHE A 83 7.38 -5.55 7.06
CA PHE A 83 6.07 -4.93 7.04
C PHE A 83 5.08 -5.86 6.35
N LEU A 84 4.05 -6.28 7.07
CA LEU A 84 3.02 -7.20 6.58
C LEU A 84 1.83 -6.43 6.00
N ARG A 85 1.40 -6.80 4.78
CA ARG A 85 0.24 -6.19 4.11
C ARG A 85 -0.44 -7.16 3.16
N LEU A 86 -1.69 -6.86 2.79
CA LEU A 86 -2.29 -7.41 1.58
C LEU A 86 -1.84 -6.61 0.35
N GLY A 87 -2.12 -7.14 -0.83
CA GLY A 87 -1.88 -6.47 -2.11
C GLY A 87 -2.37 -5.04 -2.16
N SER A 88 -3.65 -4.86 -1.82
CA SER A 88 -4.38 -3.61 -1.93
C SER A 88 -4.21 -2.64 -0.76
N ARG A 89 -3.87 -3.11 0.45
CA ARG A 89 -3.64 -2.22 1.60
C ARG A 89 -2.95 -2.89 2.77
N SER A 90 -2.50 -2.04 3.69
CA SER A 90 -1.87 -2.43 4.96
C SER A 90 -2.81 -2.34 6.17
N PRO A 91 -2.61 -3.16 7.21
CA PRO A 91 -3.41 -3.18 8.45
C PRO A 91 -3.07 -2.04 9.42
N LYS A 92 -2.88 -0.81 8.92
CA LYS A 92 -2.48 0.36 9.74
C LYS A 92 -3.49 0.71 10.85
N ASP A 93 -4.72 0.21 10.75
CA ASP A 93 -5.80 0.40 11.71
C ASP A 93 -6.04 -0.80 12.64
N ALA A 94 -5.20 -1.83 12.58
CA ALA A 94 -5.24 -2.94 13.54
C ALA A 94 -4.94 -2.42 14.95
N HIS A 95 -5.59 -2.98 15.97
CA HIS A 95 -5.32 -2.59 17.35
C HIS A 95 -3.85 -2.83 17.73
N TYR A 96 -3.29 -3.97 17.33
CA TYR A 96 -1.87 -4.28 17.53
C TYR A 96 -0.93 -3.24 16.89
N ALA A 97 -1.29 -2.71 15.71
CA ALA A 97 -0.49 -1.68 15.04
C ALA A 97 -0.39 -0.39 15.87
N TYR A 98 -1.46 -0.01 16.57
CA TYR A 98 -1.45 1.16 17.44
C TYR A 98 -0.64 0.94 18.73
N GLU A 99 -0.69 -0.25 19.30
CA GLU A 99 -0.02 -0.55 20.58
C GLU A 99 1.45 -0.88 20.42
N VAL A 100 1.81 -1.61 19.36
CA VAL A 100 3.14 -2.22 19.19
C VAL A 100 3.87 -1.69 17.94
N GLY A 101 3.12 -1.18 16.97
CA GLY A 101 3.65 -0.75 15.67
C GLY A 101 3.49 -1.81 14.58
N MET A 102 4.05 -1.50 13.40
CA MET A 102 3.84 -2.29 12.17
C MET A 102 5.03 -3.21 11.80
N ARG A 103 6.10 -3.21 12.60
CA ARG A 103 7.29 -4.03 12.34
C ARG A 103 7.09 -5.43 12.87
N VAL A 104 6.90 -6.38 11.96
CA VAL A 104 6.73 -7.81 12.24
C VAL A 104 8.10 -8.45 12.40
N ARG A 105 8.36 -9.09 13.54
CA ARG A 105 9.61 -9.83 13.82
C ARG A 105 9.39 -11.31 14.09
N SER A 106 8.15 -11.71 14.33
CA SER A 106 7.74 -13.10 14.55
C SER A 106 6.43 -13.40 13.82
N ALA A 107 6.12 -14.68 13.62
CA ALA A 107 4.81 -15.04 13.10
C ALA A 107 3.67 -14.63 14.05
N ALA A 108 3.94 -14.54 15.37
CA ALA A 108 2.96 -14.04 16.33
C ALA A 108 2.57 -12.58 16.04
N ASP A 109 3.54 -11.71 15.72
CA ASP A 109 3.27 -10.32 15.34
C ASP A 109 2.44 -10.25 14.06
N GLY A 110 2.80 -11.07 13.06
CA GLY A 110 2.12 -11.11 11.78
C GLY A 110 0.67 -11.59 11.91
N LEU A 111 0.44 -12.65 12.69
CA LEU A 111 -0.90 -13.13 13.02
C LEU A 111 -1.69 -12.07 13.79
N ALA A 112 -1.07 -11.40 14.77
CA ALA A 112 -1.73 -10.37 15.56
C ALA A 112 -2.20 -9.19 14.68
N LEU A 113 -1.40 -8.73 13.71
CA LEU A 113 -1.83 -7.70 12.75
C LEU A 113 -3.05 -8.12 11.93
N LEU A 114 -3.18 -9.41 11.60
CA LEU A 114 -4.30 -9.95 10.83
C LEU A 114 -5.56 -10.18 11.67
N THR A 115 -5.40 -10.56 12.95
CA THR A 115 -6.52 -10.98 13.80
C THR A 115 -7.00 -9.90 14.79
N THR A 116 -6.22 -8.84 15.07
CA THR A 116 -6.58 -7.78 16.03
C THR A 116 -7.39 -6.63 15.43
N HIS A 117 -8.44 -6.98 14.67
CA HIS A 117 -9.51 -6.07 14.29
C HIS A 117 -9.14 -4.91 13.35
N SER A 118 -8.33 -5.17 12.31
CA SER A 118 -8.20 -4.23 11.18
C SER A 118 -9.47 -4.21 10.33
N ARG A 119 -10.13 -3.05 10.22
CA ARG A 119 -11.27 -2.86 9.31
C ARG A 119 -10.80 -2.93 7.86
N ARG A 120 -9.60 -2.42 7.60
CA ARG A 120 -8.96 -2.43 6.28
C ARG A 120 -8.81 -3.86 5.76
N ILE A 121 -8.22 -4.76 6.53
CA ILE A 121 -8.07 -6.17 6.15
C ILE A 121 -9.42 -6.86 5.97
N ALA A 122 -10.35 -6.68 6.90
CA ALA A 122 -11.69 -7.27 6.78
C ALA A 122 -12.42 -6.79 5.52
N PHE A 123 -12.28 -5.52 5.15
CA PHE A 123 -12.86 -4.98 3.91
C PHE A 123 -12.24 -5.63 2.67
N ASP A 124 -10.92 -5.83 2.63
CA ASP A 124 -10.26 -6.43 1.47
C ASP A 124 -10.62 -7.90 1.27
N ILE A 125 -10.65 -8.67 2.36
CA ILE A 125 -11.07 -10.07 2.30
C ILE A 125 -12.56 -10.15 1.89
N ARG A 126 -13.38 -9.20 2.33
CA ARG A 126 -14.78 -9.12 1.86
C ARG A 126 -14.86 -8.78 0.37
N CYS A 127 -14.03 -7.86 -0.12
CA CYS A 127 -13.96 -7.55 -1.55
C CYS A 127 -13.49 -8.77 -2.35
N ALA A 128 -12.53 -9.53 -1.83
CA ALA A 128 -12.08 -10.79 -2.43
C ALA A 128 -13.22 -11.76 -2.70
N LEU A 129 -14.07 -11.97 -1.71
CA LEU A 129 -15.26 -12.78 -1.87
C LEU A 129 -16.26 -12.18 -2.85
N ASP A 130 -16.58 -10.90 -2.67
CA ASP A 130 -17.58 -10.22 -3.48
C ASP A 130 -17.18 -10.16 -4.97
N TYR A 131 -15.89 -10.12 -5.31
CA TYR A 131 -15.36 -10.09 -6.68
C TYR A 131 -14.67 -11.37 -7.14
N SER A 132 -14.69 -12.44 -6.33
CA SER A 132 -14.07 -13.74 -6.65
C SER A 132 -12.58 -13.64 -7.03
N TYR A 133 -11.81 -12.88 -6.25
CA TYR A 133 -10.34 -12.84 -6.37
C TYR A 133 -9.70 -13.38 -5.08
N LEU A 134 -8.50 -13.96 -5.20
CA LEU A 134 -7.72 -14.45 -4.07
C LEU A 134 -6.70 -13.37 -3.65
N PRO A 135 -6.83 -12.74 -2.47
CA PRO A 135 -5.84 -11.76 -2.03
C PRO A 135 -4.56 -12.45 -1.63
N ARG A 136 -3.43 -11.83 -1.97
CA ARG A 136 -2.11 -12.30 -1.54
C ARG A 136 -1.62 -11.52 -0.33
N LEU A 137 -0.82 -12.19 0.50
CA LEU A 137 -0.17 -11.60 1.67
C LEU A 137 1.29 -11.33 1.33
N PHE A 138 1.81 -10.18 1.75
CA PHE A 138 3.17 -9.78 1.42
C PHE A 138 3.95 -9.42 2.69
N LEU A 139 5.19 -9.87 2.75
CA LEU A 139 6.21 -9.36 3.67
C LEU A 139 7.14 -8.44 2.88
N ARG A 140 7.12 -7.16 3.20
CA ARG A 140 8.07 -6.18 2.66
C ARG A 140 9.21 -5.98 3.65
N GLU A 141 10.42 -5.77 3.16
CA GLU A 141 11.55 -5.38 4.01
C GLU A 141 11.15 -4.17 4.88
N TRP A 142 11.47 -4.24 6.18
CA TRP A 142 11.18 -3.13 7.08
C TRP A 142 12.09 -1.94 6.77
N LEU A 143 11.49 -0.80 6.43
CA LEU A 143 12.16 0.48 6.32
C LEU A 143 11.60 1.44 7.37
N THR A 144 12.49 2.15 8.07
CA THR A 144 12.09 3.28 8.92
C THR A 144 12.02 4.52 8.04
N LEU A 145 10.82 4.84 7.56
CA LEU A 145 10.56 6.00 6.70
C LEU A 145 10.10 7.20 7.54
N PRO A 146 10.80 8.34 7.49
CA PRO A 146 10.25 9.59 8.02
C PRO A 146 9.00 9.97 7.22
N ALA A 147 7.92 10.36 7.90
CA ALA A 147 6.62 10.63 7.25
C ALA A 147 6.70 11.70 6.14
N TRP A 148 7.65 12.64 6.21
CA TRP A 148 7.84 13.69 5.21
C TRP A 148 8.38 13.16 3.87
N THR A 149 8.92 11.94 3.84
CA THR A 149 9.53 11.34 2.65
C THR A 149 8.51 10.71 1.70
N GLU A 150 7.23 10.62 2.08
CA GLU A 150 6.16 10.01 1.27
C GLU A 150 5.43 11.05 0.42
N PHE A 151 5.29 10.75 -0.87
CA PHE A 151 4.59 11.58 -1.85
C PHE A 151 3.61 10.75 -2.66
N ARG A 152 2.51 11.38 -3.07
CA ARG A 152 1.50 10.82 -3.95
C ARG A 152 1.55 11.50 -5.30
N CYS A 153 1.77 10.71 -6.34
CA CYS A 153 1.80 11.17 -7.72
C CYS A 153 0.52 10.74 -8.43
N PHE A 154 -0.03 11.64 -9.25
CA PHE A 154 -1.25 11.43 -10.01
C PHE A 154 -0.91 11.28 -11.48
N VAL A 155 -1.24 10.15 -12.08
CA VAL A 155 -1.00 9.87 -13.49
C VAL A 155 -2.34 9.71 -14.19
N GLU A 156 -2.56 10.49 -15.24
CA GLU A 156 -3.77 10.44 -16.06
C GLU A 156 -3.35 10.37 -17.53
N GLU A 157 -3.89 9.39 -18.27
CA GLU A 157 -3.55 9.15 -19.68
C GLU A 157 -2.03 9.12 -19.96
N GLY A 158 -1.28 8.50 -19.04
CA GLY A 158 0.16 8.36 -19.09
C GLY A 158 0.93 9.65 -18.84
N ARG A 159 0.30 10.72 -18.32
CA ARG A 159 0.95 11.99 -17.95
C ARG A 159 0.91 12.20 -16.45
N LEU A 160 2.00 12.71 -15.88
CA LEU A 160 2.05 13.13 -14.47
C LEU A 160 1.30 14.46 -14.31
N VAL A 161 0.12 14.41 -13.68
CA VAL A 161 -0.82 15.54 -13.51
C VAL A 161 -0.86 16.10 -12.08
N GLY A 162 0.02 15.62 -11.19
CA GLY A 162 0.19 16.21 -9.88
C GLY A 162 1.13 15.42 -8.97
N ILE A 163 1.81 16.11 -8.06
CA ILE A 163 2.62 15.54 -6.98
C ILE A 163 2.14 16.19 -5.69
N SER A 164 1.84 15.39 -4.67
CA SER A 164 1.40 15.87 -3.36
C SER A 164 2.28 15.29 -2.27
N GLN A 165 2.61 16.07 -1.25
CA GLN A 165 2.95 15.53 0.07
C GLN A 165 1.82 14.58 0.51
N TYR A 166 2.14 13.34 0.89
CA TYR A 166 1.12 12.33 1.14
C TYR A 166 0.34 12.62 2.42
N ASP A 167 1.01 12.63 3.57
CA ASP A 167 0.38 12.74 4.89
C ASP A 167 0.19 14.19 5.38
N HIS A 168 -0.15 15.11 4.47
CA HIS A 168 -0.26 16.54 4.75
C HIS A 168 -1.21 16.87 5.92
N ARG A 169 -2.25 16.07 6.17
CA ARG A 169 -3.22 16.35 7.24
C ARG A 169 -2.67 16.09 8.64
N TYR A 170 -1.89 15.03 8.83
CA TYR A 170 -1.35 14.67 10.13
C TYR A 170 0.06 15.22 10.33
N LEU A 171 0.89 15.21 9.29
CA LEU A 171 2.26 15.75 9.34
C LEU A 171 2.27 17.30 9.35
N GLY A 172 1.34 17.94 8.64
CA GLY A 172 1.35 19.38 8.44
C GLY A 172 2.58 19.84 7.65
N SER A 173 3.10 21.00 8.01
CA SER A 173 4.25 21.61 7.34
C SER A 173 5.56 20.87 7.65
N ALA A 174 6.34 20.55 6.62
CA ALA A 174 7.61 19.84 6.77
C ALA A 174 8.79 20.71 6.32
N PRO A 175 9.67 21.17 7.24
CA PRO A 175 10.83 22.00 6.90
C PRO A 175 11.80 21.35 5.91
N GLU A 176 11.93 20.03 5.95
CA GLU A 176 12.75 19.24 5.04
C GLU A 176 12.27 19.37 3.60
N ILE A 177 10.95 19.30 3.39
CA ILE A 177 10.34 19.47 2.06
C ILE A 177 10.60 20.90 1.57
N HIS A 178 10.35 21.91 2.40
CA HIS A 178 10.59 23.31 2.04
C HIS A 178 12.03 23.59 1.62
N ARG A 179 13.00 23.06 2.39
CA ARG A 179 14.42 23.28 2.15
C ARG A 179 14.88 22.67 0.82
N HIS A 180 14.23 21.59 0.39
CA HIS A 180 14.70 20.76 -0.72
C HIS A 180 13.68 20.58 -1.85
N ALA A 181 12.60 21.36 -1.87
CA ALA A 181 11.47 21.15 -2.77
C ALA A 181 11.87 21.00 -4.25
N PRO A 182 12.73 21.86 -4.84
CA PRO A 182 13.15 21.68 -6.24
C PRO A 182 13.87 20.35 -6.50
N ALA A 183 14.72 19.90 -5.56
CA ALA A 183 15.49 18.67 -5.72
C ALA A 183 14.63 17.42 -5.51
N ILE A 184 13.66 17.48 -4.59
CA ILE A 184 12.67 16.42 -4.37
C ILE A 184 11.76 16.30 -5.61
N GLU A 185 11.25 17.41 -6.11
CA GLU A 185 10.39 17.43 -7.30
C GLU A 185 11.12 16.85 -8.52
N ASP A 186 12.36 17.27 -8.75
CA ASP A 186 13.19 16.76 -9.85
C ASP A 186 13.47 15.26 -9.70
N SER A 187 13.76 14.76 -8.49
CA SER A 187 13.91 13.32 -8.23
C SER A 187 12.64 12.55 -8.59
N ILE A 188 11.47 13.02 -8.14
CA ILE A 188 10.18 12.37 -8.40
C ILE A 188 9.85 12.39 -9.90
N ARG A 189 10.08 13.51 -10.59
CA ARG A 189 9.82 13.63 -12.04
C ARG A 189 10.75 12.73 -12.86
N ARG A 190 12.04 12.63 -12.50
CA ARG A 190 12.97 11.69 -13.15
C ARG A 190 12.56 10.24 -12.93
N PHE A 191 12.17 9.90 -11.71
CA PHE A 191 11.63 8.57 -11.41
C PHE A 191 10.36 8.28 -12.19
N PHE A 192 9.48 9.28 -12.37
CA PHE A 192 8.30 9.13 -13.21
C PHE A 192 8.65 8.79 -14.66
N GLU A 193 9.62 9.47 -15.27
CA GLU A 193 10.06 9.13 -16.63
C GLU A 193 10.62 7.69 -16.74
N GLN A 194 11.23 7.18 -15.67
CA GLN A 194 11.72 5.78 -15.61
C GLN A 194 10.58 4.77 -15.46
N ILE A 195 9.59 5.02 -14.59
CA ILE A 195 8.50 4.08 -14.30
C ILE A 195 7.38 4.14 -15.36
N ARG A 196 7.16 5.28 -16.01
CA ARG A 196 6.11 5.50 -17.01
C ARG A 196 6.00 4.39 -18.07
N PRO A 197 7.08 3.93 -18.73
CA PRO A 197 6.97 2.84 -19.71
C PRO A 197 6.67 1.47 -19.09
N LEU A 198 6.79 1.33 -17.77
CA LEU A 198 6.55 0.09 -17.03
C LEU A 198 5.15 0.03 -16.42
N LEU A 199 4.43 1.16 -16.34
CA LEU A 199 3.05 1.22 -15.87
C LEU A 199 2.14 0.51 -16.88
N HIS A 200 1.40 -0.49 -16.40
CA HIS A 200 0.39 -1.22 -17.17
C HIS A 200 -0.98 -0.54 -17.18
N LEU A 201 -1.12 0.61 -16.50
CA LEU A 201 -2.35 1.39 -16.41
C LEU A 201 -2.12 2.81 -16.94
N PRO A 202 -3.00 3.32 -17.81
CA PRO A 202 -2.87 4.68 -18.34
C PRO A 202 -3.17 5.74 -17.28
N SER A 203 -4.11 5.47 -16.37
CA SER A 203 -4.46 6.35 -15.26
C SER A 203 -4.32 5.60 -13.94
N VAL A 204 -3.43 6.07 -13.09
CA VAL A 204 -3.05 5.41 -11.82
C VAL A 204 -2.47 6.43 -10.85
N ILE A 205 -2.66 6.20 -9.57
CA ILE A 205 -1.99 6.97 -8.51
C ILE A 205 -0.75 6.19 -8.09
N VAL A 206 0.41 6.85 -8.13
CA VAL A 206 1.71 6.25 -7.79
C VAL A 206 2.19 6.89 -6.49
N ASP A 207 2.08 6.16 -5.40
CA ASP A 207 2.69 6.55 -4.14
C ASP A 207 4.18 6.17 -4.18
N VAL A 208 5.04 7.13 -3.82
CA VAL A 208 6.49 7.01 -3.83
C VAL A 208 7.06 7.46 -2.49
N PHE A 209 8.28 7.04 -2.21
CA PHE A 209 9.04 7.55 -1.07
C PHE A 209 10.46 7.92 -1.48
N LEU A 210 11.09 8.79 -0.71
CA LEU A 210 12.52 9.09 -0.82
C LEU A 210 13.30 8.06 0.00
N ASP A 211 14.32 7.44 -0.60
CA ASP A 211 15.15 6.47 0.09
C ASP A 211 15.74 7.09 1.38
N PRO A 212 15.50 6.47 2.56
CA PRO A 212 15.82 7.10 3.84
C PRO A 212 17.33 7.28 4.05
N VAL A 213 18.17 6.40 3.47
CA VAL A 213 19.62 6.51 3.56
C VAL A 213 20.10 7.67 2.71
N ALA A 214 19.64 7.74 1.46
CA ALA A 214 19.96 8.86 0.58
C ALA A 214 19.48 10.20 1.18
N ALA A 215 18.25 10.26 1.69
CA ALA A 215 17.64 11.46 2.27
C ALA A 215 18.41 11.95 3.50
N ALA A 216 18.90 11.05 4.35
CA ALA A 216 19.73 11.40 5.51
C ALA A 216 21.07 12.05 5.09
N GLU A 217 21.57 11.76 3.90
CA GLU A 217 22.79 12.32 3.32
C GLU A 217 22.52 13.54 2.42
N GLY A 218 21.28 14.05 2.39
CA GLY A 218 20.88 15.18 1.55
C GLY A 218 20.78 14.85 0.05
N ARG A 219 20.72 13.56 -0.31
CA ARG A 219 20.42 13.08 -1.66
C ARG A 219 18.97 12.63 -1.74
N PHE A 220 18.35 12.79 -2.90
CA PHE A 220 16.97 12.37 -3.11
C PHE A 220 16.94 11.29 -4.18
N GLU A 221 16.59 10.08 -3.75
CA GLU A 221 16.38 8.93 -4.62
C GLU A 221 14.95 8.44 -4.40
N THR A 222 14.13 8.50 -5.44
CA THR A 222 12.71 8.14 -5.36
C THR A 222 12.53 6.66 -5.67
N ARG A 223 11.69 5.97 -4.89
CA ARG A 223 11.35 4.55 -5.06
C ARG A 223 9.83 4.35 -5.02
N LEU A 224 9.34 3.29 -5.69
CA LEU A 224 7.92 2.94 -5.72
C LEU A 224 7.46 2.42 -4.36
N LEU A 225 6.39 2.99 -3.80
CA LEU A 225 5.75 2.48 -2.60
C LEU A 225 4.52 1.63 -2.94
N GLU A 226 3.59 2.21 -3.71
CA GLU A 226 2.27 1.65 -3.95
C GLU A 226 1.61 2.22 -5.21
N LEU A 227 0.76 1.42 -5.85
CA LEU A 227 -0.17 1.89 -6.87
C LEU A 227 -1.57 1.92 -6.27
N ASN A 228 -2.34 2.95 -6.59
CA ASN A 228 -3.73 3.07 -6.20
C ASN A 228 -4.60 3.44 -7.41
N PRO A 229 -5.91 3.11 -7.39
CA PRO A 229 -6.80 3.45 -8.49
C PRO A 229 -6.98 4.96 -8.64
N PHE A 230 -6.93 5.46 -9.87
CA PHE A 230 -7.23 6.86 -10.21
C PHE A 230 -8.75 7.07 -10.26
N ILE A 231 -9.38 7.11 -9.09
CA ILE A 231 -10.83 7.25 -8.95
C ILE A 231 -11.17 8.18 -7.79
N VAL A 232 -12.38 8.74 -7.81
CA VAL A 232 -12.88 9.70 -6.80
C VAL A 232 -12.91 9.15 -5.37
N GLN A 233 -12.95 7.83 -5.20
CA GLN A 233 -12.91 7.17 -3.89
C GLN A 233 -11.50 7.11 -3.29
N THR A 234 -10.45 7.29 -4.09
CA THR A 234 -9.07 7.38 -3.59
C THR A 234 -8.80 8.80 -3.09
N SER A 235 -8.15 8.96 -1.93
CA SER A 235 -7.82 10.29 -1.41
C SER A 235 -7.05 11.13 -2.44
N PRO A 236 -7.51 12.35 -2.78
CA PRO A 236 -6.78 13.23 -3.70
C PRO A 236 -5.60 13.96 -3.03
N ALA A 237 -5.31 13.65 -1.76
CA ALA A 237 -4.31 14.35 -0.96
C ALA A 237 -4.54 15.88 -0.99
N MET A 238 -3.60 16.67 -1.53
CA MET A 238 -3.71 18.14 -1.66
C MET A 238 -4.38 18.60 -2.97
N PHE A 239 -4.94 17.68 -3.74
CA PHE A 239 -5.75 17.95 -4.93
C PHE A 239 -7.25 17.79 -4.65
N SER A 240 -8.08 18.05 -5.65
CA SER A 240 -9.53 17.90 -5.59
C SER A 240 -10.08 17.21 -6.83
N TRP A 241 -10.83 16.13 -6.61
CA TRP A 241 -11.60 15.45 -7.67
C TRP A 241 -12.75 16.28 -8.24
N THR A 242 -13.23 17.29 -7.51
CA THR A 242 -14.44 18.04 -7.87
C THR A 242 -14.13 19.43 -8.41
N ARG A 243 -12.87 19.88 -8.34
CA ARG A 243 -12.46 21.17 -8.89
C ARG A 243 -11.83 20.93 -10.25
N GLU A 244 -12.44 21.50 -11.28
CA GLU A 244 -11.94 21.43 -12.64
C GLU A 244 -10.52 22.01 -12.75
N GLY A 245 -9.64 21.32 -13.47
CA GLY A 245 -8.26 21.74 -13.67
C GLY A 245 -7.38 21.70 -12.41
N ASP A 246 -7.84 21.12 -11.30
CA ASP A 246 -7.04 21.09 -10.07
C ASP A 246 -5.83 20.16 -10.20
N PHE A 247 -5.91 19.10 -11.00
CA PHE A 247 -4.76 18.28 -11.42
C PHE A 247 -3.97 19.00 -12.53
N ASP A 248 -3.17 19.97 -12.13
CA ASP A 248 -2.46 20.94 -12.97
C ASP A 248 -0.97 20.61 -13.20
N GLY A 249 -0.52 19.43 -12.74
CA GLY A 249 0.89 19.03 -12.81
C GLY A 249 1.79 19.63 -11.72
N SER A 250 1.24 20.41 -10.79
CA SER A 250 2.02 21.06 -9.72
C SER A 250 2.56 20.08 -8.68
N PHE A 251 3.60 20.52 -7.98
CA PHE A 251 4.08 19.91 -6.74
C PHE A 251 3.53 20.67 -5.53
N ARG A 252 2.69 20.00 -4.73
CA ARG A 252 1.97 20.59 -3.58
C ARG A 252 2.47 20.00 -2.26
N TYR A 253 2.82 20.87 -1.33
CA TYR A 253 3.22 20.54 0.04
C TYR A 253 2.81 21.67 0.99
N LEU A 254 2.67 21.37 2.28
CA LEU A 254 2.36 22.32 3.35
C LEU A 254 3.63 22.81 4.04
#